data_AF-A0A1B8DDS0-F1
#
_entry.id   AF-A0A1B8DDS0-F1
#
_cell.length_a   1.000
_cell.length_b   1.000
_cell.length_c   1.000
_cell.angle_alpha   90.00
_cell.angle_beta   90.00
_cell.angle_gamma   90.00
#
_symmetry.space_group_name_H-M   'P 1'
#
loop_
_entity.id
_entity.type
_entity.pdbx_description
1 polymer ?
#
loop_
_entity_poly.entity_id
_entity_poly.type
_entity_poly.pdbx_seq_one_letter_code
_entity_poly.pdbx_strand_id
1 'polypeptide(L)'
;MSPTKTGLGSLLKLALGLAAVPLVAADWQFKSRPDLAPPKLNITIPATADVESGYIFIAPFAGFPEGTRHGPLQAAPYIFTDTGDLVWSGFTYFSIWATNFQAGRYKGKDVLFSFEGSHNAAYGHGHGHTTFLDQNYNTIRELRAGNHRLTDKHEFIIINEKTALIQIYHPVPYDLSPYGGSPEQQWIVDARFQELDIESGEVLFEWSSLEHVSPTEAFLPLNPGQAGSGYNSSDAWDYFHINSVDKDDQGNYLISARDANAAYKIDGRTSEILWQLSGKSTDFELGEGVEFAFQHHARYLSRSEDGKKEVISIYDNSAHGTENGRGGEVHFNATSAGKIIEVDTENWTATLVQGFYPPDNLLSKSQGSTQVQPNGNVLVNWGSEGAITEYKPNGEPIFHFYMDSGSLGEGVENYRGFRYNWTGIPHEAPAVVALNDDDEGQPGIYVSWNGEHGDEALALLRDLCEWQATGIRSVQVVALGAEGEKLVESEVVRRDVLIQEYKGESVKSSKGSKSGGKSSTSTKVEKPCGGGFMGWLMFKGQKIIRPQDL
;
A
#
# COMPACT_ATOMS: atom_id res chain seq x y z
N MET A 1 -18.12 -36.65 66.22
CA MET A 1 -17.71 -35.23 66.13
C MET A 1 -16.58 -35.12 65.12
N SER A 2 -16.66 -34.07 64.28
CA SER A 2 -15.80 -33.68 63.15
C SER A 2 -16.09 -34.34 61.79
N PRO A 3 -16.75 -33.63 60.85
CA PRO A 3 -16.76 -33.97 59.45
C PRO A 3 -15.49 -33.44 58.75
N THR A 4 -14.98 -34.22 57.80
CA THR A 4 -13.86 -33.91 56.93
C THR A 4 -14.15 -32.69 56.05
N LYS A 5 -13.33 -31.63 56.21
CA LYS A 5 -13.27 -30.49 55.30
C LYS A 5 -12.53 -30.90 54.02
N THR A 6 -13.26 -31.30 52.99
CA THR A 6 -12.75 -31.35 51.61
C THR A 6 -13.86 -30.84 50.70
N GLY A 7 -13.79 -29.58 50.29
CA GLY A 7 -14.83 -29.03 49.42
C GLY A 7 -14.72 -27.58 48.97
N LEU A 8 -13.68 -26.82 49.33
CA LEU A 8 -13.56 -25.42 48.85
C LEU A 8 -12.29 -25.13 48.02
N GLY A 9 -11.24 -25.93 48.17
CA GLY A 9 -9.95 -25.67 47.48
C GLY A 9 -9.91 -26.06 46.00
N SER A 10 -10.83 -26.89 45.52
CA SER A 10 -10.84 -27.37 44.12
C SER A 10 -11.63 -26.43 43.20
N LEU A 11 -12.75 -25.85 43.70
CA LEU A 11 -13.58 -24.93 42.93
C LEU A 11 -12.90 -23.57 42.69
N LEU A 12 -12.07 -23.09 43.61
CA LEU A 12 -11.32 -21.84 43.44
C LEU A 12 -10.18 -21.96 42.41
N LYS A 13 -9.59 -23.14 42.25
CA LYS A 13 -8.55 -23.39 41.22
C LYS A 13 -9.14 -23.55 39.82
N LEU A 14 -10.38 -24.04 39.71
CA LEU A 14 -11.09 -24.11 38.42
C LEU A 14 -11.59 -22.72 37.98
N ALA A 15 -12.01 -21.87 38.91
CA ALA A 15 -12.43 -20.50 38.63
C ALA A 15 -11.27 -19.58 38.21
N LEU A 16 -10.06 -19.74 38.76
CA LEU A 16 -8.87 -19.01 38.30
C LEU A 16 -8.29 -19.55 36.97
N GLY A 17 -8.59 -20.79 36.58
CA GLY A 17 -8.15 -21.35 35.29
C GLY A 17 -8.96 -20.85 34.09
N LEU A 18 -10.23 -20.47 34.30
CA LEU A 18 -11.10 -19.93 33.24
C LEU A 18 -10.87 -18.44 32.95
N ALA A 19 -10.29 -17.68 33.89
CA ALA A 19 -9.91 -16.29 33.67
C ALA A 19 -8.61 -16.13 32.83
N ALA A 20 -7.92 -17.24 32.53
CA ALA A 20 -6.70 -17.27 31.74
C ALA A 20 -6.89 -17.94 30.37
N VAL A 21 -8.13 -18.17 29.93
CA VAL A 21 -8.39 -18.45 28.52
C VAL A 21 -8.35 -17.10 27.83
N PRO A 22 -7.39 -16.82 26.92
CA PRO A 22 -7.52 -15.64 26.09
C PRO A 22 -8.86 -15.77 25.37
N LEU A 23 -9.77 -14.83 25.63
CA LEU A 23 -10.89 -14.59 24.74
C LEU A 23 -10.25 -14.17 23.41
N VAL A 24 -9.98 -15.14 22.56
CA VAL A 24 -9.69 -14.88 21.15
C VAL A 24 -11.03 -14.50 20.56
N ALA A 25 -11.32 -13.20 20.58
CA ALA A 25 -12.34 -12.65 19.71
C ALA A 25 -11.76 -12.76 18.29
N ALA A 26 -12.31 -13.66 17.48
CA ALA A 26 -12.08 -13.59 16.05
C ALA A 26 -12.65 -12.25 15.57
N ASP A 27 -11.82 -11.46 14.88
CA ASP A 27 -12.28 -10.25 14.22
C ASP A 27 -13.06 -10.69 12.98
N TRP A 28 -14.36 -10.96 13.14
CA TRP A 28 -15.29 -11.37 12.07
C TRP A 28 -15.56 -10.21 11.08
N GLN A 29 -14.52 -9.45 10.73
CA GLN A 29 -14.58 -8.28 9.86
C GLN A 29 -15.18 -8.64 8.49
N PHE A 30 -14.80 -9.79 7.93
CA PHE A 30 -15.39 -10.35 6.71
C PHE A 30 -15.91 -11.75 7.00
N LYS A 31 -17.22 -11.89 7.22
CA LYS A 31 -17.81 -13.18 7.65
C LYS A 31 -17.68 -14.27 6.59
N SER A 32 -17.73 -13.90 5.31
CA SER A 32 -17.57 -14.85 4.20
C SER A 32 -16.12 -15.09 3.77
N ARG A 33 -15.18 -14.24 4.23
CA ARG A 33 -13.72 -14.35 4.04
C ARG A 33 -12.99 -14.11 5.37
N PRO A 34 -13.21 -14.96 6.40
CA PRO A 34 -12.62 -14.77 7.73
C PRO A 34 -11.09 -14.99 7.74
N ASP A 35 -10.54 -15.48 6.63
CA ASP A 35 -9.11 -15.55 6.35
C ASP A 35 -8.47 -14.19 6.07
N LEU A 36 -9.27 -13.17 5.69
CA LEU A 36 -8.79 -11.82 5.42
C LEU A 36 -8.78 -10.98 6.70
N ALA A 37 -7.63 -10.38 6.98
CA ALA A 37 -7.41 -9.41 8.06
C ALA A 37 -6.69 -8.16 7.50
N PRO A 38 -7.30 -7.47 6.51
CA PRO A 38 -6.77 -6.23 5.98
C PRO A 38 -6.80 -5.14 7.06
N PRO A 39 -5.94 -4.13 6.93
CA PRO A 39 -5.91 -3.01 7.86
C PRO A 39 -7.26 -2.27 7.95
N LYS A 40 -7.58 -1.76 9.14
CA LYS A 40 -8.73 -0.87 9.37
C LYS A 40 -8.24 0.56 9.43
N LEU A 41 -8.41 1.32 8.35
CA LEU A 41 -7.93 2.70 8.27
C LEU A 41 -8.50 3.55 9.41
N ASN A 42 -7.62 4.23 10.14
CA ASN A 42 -8.01 5.17 11.18
C ASN A 42 -8.17 6.56 10.57
N ILE A 43 -9.37 6.84 10.04
CA ILE A 43 -9.70 8.11 9.38
C ILE A 43 -9.96 9.18 10.44
N THR A 44 -9.10 10.20 10.46
CA THR A 44 -9.15 11.32 11.43
C THR A 44 -9.65 12.62 10.79
N ILE A 45 -9.46 12.78 9.48
CA ILE A 45 -10.15 13.80 8.66
C ILE A 45 -10.93 13.04 7.59
N PRO A 46 -12.28 12.96 7.67
CA PRO A 46 -13.09 12.31 6.65
C PRO A 46 -12.94 12.97 5.28
N ALA A 47 -12.97 12.17 4.22
CA ALA A 47 -12.93 12.68 2.86
C ALA A 47 -14.08 13.66 2.60
N THR A 48 -13.75 14.84 2.10
CA THR A 48 -14.73 15.82 1.62
C THR A 48 -15.19 15.50 0.19
N ALA A 49 -16.18 16.22 -0.33
CA ALA A 49 -16.59 16.10 -1.73
C ALA A 49 -15.54 16.62 -2.73
N ASP A 50 -14.49 17.30 -2.25
CA ASP A 50 -13.44 17.90 -3.08
C ASP A 50 -12.25 16.95 -3.33
N VAL A 51 -12.26 15.73 -2.75
CA VAL A 51 -11.20 14.74 -3.02
C VAL A 51 -11.22 14.31 -4.49
N GLU A 52 -10.07 13.92 -5.00
CA GLU A 52 -9.96 13.37 -6.35
C GLU A 52 -10.71 12.04 -6.47
N SER A 53 -11.26 11.77 -7.64
CA SER A 53 -11.90 10.51 -8.00
C SER A 53 -10.94 9.31 -7.94
N GLY A 54 -11.48 8.13 -7.65
CA GLY A 54 -10.74 6.87 -7.64
C GLY A 54 -10.53 6.30 -6.24
N TYR A 55 -9.58 5.37 -6.15
CA TYR A 55 -9.32 4.57 -4.96
C TYR A 55 -7.92 4.80 -4.42
N ILE A 56 -7.74 4.45 -3.15
CA ILE A 56 -6.48 4.53 -2.43
C ILE A 56 -5.69 3.23 -2.59
N PHE A 57 -4.45 3.35 -3.07
CA PHE A 57 -3.50 2.26 -3.30
C PHE A 57 -2.39 2.32 -2.26
N ILE A 58 -2.33 1.30 -1.39
CA ILE A 58 -1.36 1.22 -0.30
C ILE A 58 -0.83 -0.21 -0.16
N ALA A 59 0.37 -0.36 0.38
CA ALA A 59 0.98 -1.65 0.70
C ALA A 59 1.61 -1.60 2.10
N PRO A 60 0.79 -1.49 3.17
CA PRO A 60 1.28 -1.33 4.52
C PRO A 60 1.97 -2.59 5.03
N PHE A 61 2.99 -2.39 5.86
CA PHE A 61 3.75 -3.44 6.51
C PHE A 61 4.15 -3.04 7.93
N ALA A 62 4.59 -4.01 8.73
CA ALA A 62 4.99 -3.76 10.11
C ALA A 62 6.40 -3.16 10.14
N GLY A 63 6.58 -2.00 10.77
CA GLY A 63 7.89 -1.39 11.04
C GLY A 63 8.67 -2.10 12.16
N PHE A 64 8.04 -3.06 12.84
CA PHE A 64 8.67 -3.87 13.88
C PHE A 64 9.23 -5.20 13.35
N PRO A 65 10.27 -5.77 13.98
CA PRO A 65 10.83 -7.05 13.58
C PRO A 65 9.80 -8.19 13.61
N GLU A 66 9.98 -9.19 12.75
CA GLU A 66 9.14 -10.40 12.76
C GLU A 66 9.05 -11.04 14.16
N GLY A 67 7.87 -11.57 14.49
CA GLY A 67 7.60 -12.22 15.77
C GLY A 67 7.25 -11.26 16.92
N THR A 68 7.24 -9.95 16.66
CA THR A 68 6.63 -8.96 17.54
C THR A 68 5.11 -8.87 17.24
N ARG A 69 4.27 -8.60 18.26
CA ARG A 69 2.81 -8.58 18.10
C ARG A 69 2.32 -7.20 17.65
N HIS A 70 2.57 -6.85 16.41
CA HIS A 70 2.16 -5.57 15.82
C HIS A 70 1.48 -5.78 14.47
N GLY A 71 0.78 -4.74 13.99
CA GLY A 71 0.10 -4.77 12.71
C GLY A 71 0.97 -4.21 11.57
N PRO A 72 0.42 -4.22 10.34
CA PRO A 72 -0.85 -4.84 10.00
C PRO A 72 -0.72 -6.36 10.07
N LEU A 73 -1.80 -7.07 10.42
CA LEU A 73 -1.77 -8.53 10.56
C LEU A 73 -1.44 -9.23 9.23
N GLN A 74 -1.89 -8.64 8.12
CA GLN A 74 -1.60 -9.07 6.78
C GLN A 74 -0.94 -7.90 6.04
N ALA A 75 0.39 -7.93 5.96
CA ALA A 75 1.11 -7.05 5.05
C ALA A 75 0.84 -7.50 3.61
N ALA A 76 0.29 -6.59 2.81
CA ALA A 76 0.00 -6.80 1.39
C ALA A 76 -0.38 -5.48 0.72
N PRO A 77 -0.40 -5.45 -0.62
CA PRO A 77 -1.07 -4.41 -1.40
C PRO A 77 -2.59 -4.45 -1.21
N TYR A 78 -3.22 -3.30 -1.06
CA TYR A 78 -4.65 -3.12 -0.87
C TYR A 78 -5.19 -1.93 -1.67
N ILE A 79 -6.45 -2.04 -2.09
CA ILE A 79 -7.24 -0.94 -2.65
C ILE A 79 -8.36 -0.61 -1.68
N PHE A 80 -8.47 0.66 -1.28
CA PHE A 80 -9.50 1.16 -0.37
C PHE A 80 -10.32 2.30 -0.99
N THR A 81 -11.56 2.41 -0.56
CA THR A 81 -12.40 3.60 -0.79
C THR A 81 -12.06 4.74 0.17
N ASP A 82 -12.60 5.93 -0.10
CA ASP A 82 -12.48 7.11 0.78
C ASP A 82 -13.12 6.93 2.17
N THR A 83 -14.04 5.98 2.30
CA THR A 83 -14.66 5.60 3.58
C THR A 83 -13.89 4.54 4.35
N GLY A 84 -12.75 4.08 3.81
CA GLY A 84 -11.90 3.04 4.40
C GLY A 84 -12.45 1.62 4.20
N ASP A 85 -13.43 1.45 3.32
CA ASP A 85 -13.91 0.12 2.96
C ASP A 85 -12.95 -0.54 1.95
N LEU A 86 -12.66 -1.83 2.16
CA LEU A 86 -11.78 -2.62 1.31
C LEU A 86 -12.46 -2.93 -0.04
N VAL A 87 -11.76 -2.62 -1.14
CA VAL A 87 -12.15 -2.92 -2.52
C VAL A 87 -11.43 -4.17 -3.01
N TRP A 88 -10.11 -4.25 -2.78
CA TRP A 88 -9.31 -5.38 -3.22
C TRP A 88 -8.17 -5.67 -2.25
N SER A 89 -7.94 -6.97 -2.01
CA SER A 89 -6.81 -7.50 -1.27
C SER A 89 -5.85 -8.23 -2.18
N GLY A 90 -4.62 -7.73 -2.23
CA GLY A 90 -3.48 -8.38 -2.87
C GLY A 90 -2.80 -9.42 -2.00
N PHE A 91 -3.33 -9.69 -0.81
CA PHE A 91 -2.85 -10.77 0.04
C PHE A 91 -2.98 -12.09 -0.75
N THR A 92 -1.86 -12.77 -0.98
CA THR A 92 -1.65 -13.95 -1.85
C THR A 92 -1.40 -13.69 -3.34
N TYR A 93 -1.68 -12.49 -3.87
CA TYR A 93 -1.32 -12.12 -5.26
C TYR A 93 0.11 -11.63 -5.37
N PHE A 94 0.59 -10.95 -4.32
CA PHE A 94 1.97 -10.55 -4.17
C PHE A 94 2.60 -11.28 -2.96
N SER A 95 3.92 -11.40 -2.97
CA SER A 95 4.70 -11.87 -1.82
C SER A 95 4.50 -10.95 -0.62
N ILE A 96 4.75 -11.49 0.57
CA ILE A 96 4.38 -10.89 1.86
C ILE A 96 4.98 -9.48 2.03
N TRP A 97 6.21 -9.25 1.56
CA TRP A 97 6.77 -7.91 1.53
C TRP A 97 6.70 -7.35 0.11
N ALA A 98 5.75 -6.45 -0.06
CA ALA A 98 5.48 -5.74 -1.30
C ALA A 98 5.42 -4.23 -1.04
N THR A 99 5.79 -3.45 -2.04
CA THR A 99 5.83 -1.99 -1.94
C THR A 99 5.63 -1.32 -3.28
N ASN A 100 5.39 -0.01 -3.28
CA ASN A 100 5.18 0.79 -4.49
C ASN A 100 4.00 0.27 -5.32
N PHE A 101 2.92 -0.13 -4.64
CA PHE A 101 1.71 -0.63 -5.28
C PHE A 101 1.00 0.48 -6.06
N GLN A 102 0.90 0.28 -7.36
CA GLN A 102 0.44 1.29 -8.30
C GLN A 102 -0.47 0.66 -9.36
N ALA A 103 -1.29 1.51 -9.99
CA ALA A 103 -1.99 1.20 -11.22
C ALA A 103 -1.37 1.98 -12.38
N GLY A 104 -1.45 1.42 -13.59
CA GLY A 104 -0.95 2.07 -14.80
C GLY A 104 -1.45 1.36 -16.05
N ARG A 105 -0.82 1.66 -17.19
CA ARG A 105 -1.16 1.03 -18.47
C ARG A 105 0.03 0.35 -19.13
N TYR A 106 -0.23 -0.81 -19.72
CA TYR A 106 0.73 -1.57 -20.51
C TYR A 106 0.05 -2.13 -21.75
N LYS A 107 0.57 -1.80 -22.94
CA LYS A 107 0.01 -2.23 -24.25
C LYS A 107 -1.49 -1.95 -24.40
N GLY A 108 -1.93 -0.77 -23.99
CA GLY A 108 -3.31 -0.31 -24.05
C GLY A 108 -4.24 -0.97 -23.04
N LYS A 109 -3.72 -1.70 -22.05
CA LYS A 109 -4.51 -2.38 -21.01
C LYS A 109 -4.14 -1.84 -19.64
N ASP A 110 -5.11 -1.78 -18.74
CA ASP A 110 -4.89 -1.39 -17.36
C ASP A 110 -4.22 -2.54 -16.60
N VAL A 111 -3.23 -2.19 -15.79
CA VAL A 111 -2.43 -3.14 -15.01
C VAL A 111 -2.22 -2.63 -13.59
N LEU A 112 -2.14 -3.56 -12.65
CA LEU A 112 -1.56 -3.32 -11.34
C LEU A 112 -0.10 -3.75 -11.36
N PHE A 113 0.73 -3.06 -10.60
CA PHE A 113 2.10 -3.50 -10.38
C PHE A 113 2.59 -3.12 -8.99
N SER A 114 3.48 -3.96 -8.46
CA SER A 114 4.12 -3.78 -7.16
C SER A 114 5.49 -4.42 -7.19
N PHE A 115 6.45 -3.83 -6.48
CA PHE A 115 7.65 -4.57 -6.10
C PHE A 115 7.26 -5.67 -5.12
N GLU A 116 7.93 -6.81 -5.22
CA GLU A 116 7.88 -7.87 -4.23
C GLU A 116 9.26 -8.54 -4.05
N GLY A 117 9.64 -8.79 -2.81
CA GLY A 117 10.98 -9.32 -2.51
C GLY A 117 11.38 -9.24 -1.04
N SER A 118 12.68 -9.31 -0.78
CA SER A 118 13.24 -9.15 0.56
C SER A 118 13.45 -7.67 0.91
N HIS A 119 13.15 -7.31 2.14
CA HIS A 119 13.38 -5.97 2.70
C HIS A 119 14.49 -5.98 3.73
N ASN A 120 15.46 -5.07 3.57
CA ASN A 120 16.53 -4.84 4.54
C ASN A 120 16.27 -3.53 5.30
N ALA A 121 15.59 -3.62 6.45
CA ALA A 121 15.24 -2.47 7.29
C ALA A 121 16.44 -1.74 7.92
N ALA A 122 17.61 -2.38 7.97
CA ALA A 122 18.80 -1.80 8.61
C ALA A 122 19.46 -0.75 7.71
N TYR A 123 19.52 -1.02 6.40
CA TYR A 123 20.20 -0.18 5.41
C TYR A 123 19.26 0.35 4.32
N GLY A 124 17.96 0.12 4.48
CA GLY A 124 16.95 0.74 3.63
C GLY A 124 16.85 0.20 2.21
N HIS A 125 17.54 -0.88 1.79
CA HIS A 125 17.43 -1.43 0.43
C HIS A 125 16.59 -2.72 0.36
N GLY A 126 16.36 -3.24 -0.85
CA GLY A 126 15.64 -4.50 -1.09
C GLY A 126 16.21 -5.32 -2.23
N HIS A 127 15.78 -6.58 -2.33
CA HIS A 127 16.10 -7.44 -3.47
C HIS A 127 14.86 -8.18 -3.93
N GLY A 128 14.47 -7.98 -5.18
CA GLY A 128 13.23 -8.55 -5.67
C GLY A 128 13.03 -8.32 -7.16
N HIS A 129 11.77 -8.07 -7.50
CA HIS A 129 11.32 -7.81 -8.86
C HIS A 129 9.97 -7.10 -8.80
N THR A 130 9.53 -6.56 -9.94
CA THR A 130 8.19 -5.98 -10.06
C THR A 130 7.29 -6.94 -10.80
N THR A 131 6.13 -7.21 -10.20
CA THR A 131 5.11 -8.11 -10.74
C THR A 131 3.95 -7.30 -11.26
N PHE A 132 3.46 -7.65 -12.45
CA PHE A 132 2.33 -7.01 -13.12
C PHE A 132 1.13 -7.95 -13.12
N LEU A 133 -0.02 -7.42 -12.72
CA LEU A 133 -1.31 -8.10 -12.81
C LEU A 133 -2.19 -7.41 -13.86
N ASP A 134 -2.91 -8.20 -14.66
CA ASP A 134 -4.00 -7.67 -15.49
C ASP A 134 -5.27 -7.40 -14.66
N GLN A 135 -6.34 -6.94 -15.32
CA GLN A 135 -7.63 -6.72 -14.66
C GLN A 135 -8.26 -8.01 -14.11
N ASN A 136 -7.91 -9.19 -14.62
CA ASN A 136 -8.35 -10.46 -14.07
C ASN A 136 -7.49 -10.93 -12.87
N TYR A 137 -6.52 -10.10 -12.47
CA TYR A 137 -5.49 -10.35 -11.47
C TYR A 137 -4.57 -11.53 -11.79
N ASN A 138 -4.40 -11.86 -13.07
CA ASN A 138 -3.39 -12.81 -13.51
C ASN A 138 -2.03 -12.12 -13.61
N THR A 139 -0.96 -12.77 -13.15
CA THR A 139 0.40 -12.32 -13.43
C THR A 139 0.67 -12.38 -14.94
N ILE A 140 0.92 -11.22 -15.54
CA ILE A 140 1.20 -11.09 -16.98
C ILE A 140 2.66 -10.78 -17.29
N ARG A 141 3.39 -10.25 -16.30
CA ARG A 141 4.81 -9.92 -16.45
C ARG A 141 5.51 -9.86 -15.10
N GLU A 142 6.76 -10.28 -15.08
CA GLU A 142 7.74 -9.98 -14.05
C GLU A 142 8.90 -9.22 -14.69
N LEU A 143 9.34 -8.12 -14.08
CA LEU A 143 10.48 -7.35 -14.58
C LEU A 143 11.62 -7.31 -13.56
N ARG A 144 12.84 -7.54 -14.05
CA ARG A 144 14.09 -7.59 -13.29
C ARG A 144 15.13 -6.68 -13.94
N ALA A 145 16.06 -6.18 -13.14
CA ALA A 145 17.20 -5.44 -13.65
C ALA A 145 18.04 -6.28 -14.61
N GLY A 146 18.54 -5.63 -15.66
CA GLY A 146 19.46 -6.23 -16.62
C GLY A 146 20.92 -6.16 -16.15
N ASN A 147 21.86 -6.56 -17.01
CA ASN A 147 23.31 -6.50 -16.74
C ASN A 147 23.76 -7.17 -15.43
N HIS A 148 23.10 -8.28 -15.06
CA HIS A 148 23.35 -9.03 -13.82
C HIS A 148 23.21 -8.19 -12.54
N ARG A 149 22.31 -7.20 -12.56
CA ARG A 149 21.96 -6.38 -11.41
C ARG A 149 20.75 -6.95 -10.67
N LEU A 150 20.54 -6.50 -9.44
CA LEU A 150 19.39 -6.87 -8.63
C LEU A 150 18.46 -5.67 -8.54
N THR A 151 17.17 -5.88 -8.87
CA THR A 151 16.15 -4.85 -8.71
C THR A 151 15.97 -4.55 -7.24
N ASP A 152 16.00 -3.28 -6.92
CA ASP A 152 15.73 -2.78 -5.59
C ASP A 152 14.29 -2.26 -5.49
N LYS A 153 13.83 -2.09 -4.25
CA LYS A 153 12.45 -1.77 -3.90
C LYS A 153 12.03 -0.34 -4.22
N HIS A 154 12.96 0.61 -4.34
CA HIS A 154 12.65 2.04 -4.24
C HIS A 154 11.86 2.61 -5.42
N GLU A 155 12.16 2.20 -6.65
CA GLU A 155 11.52 2.78 -7.83
C GLU A 155 11.02 1.75 -8.82
N PHE A 156 9.78 1.97 -9.25
CA PHE A 156 9.22 1.39 -10.46
C PHE A 156 8.18 2.33 -11.04
N ILE A 157 8.41 2.84 -12.26
CA ILE A 157 7.41 3.60 -13.02
C ILE A 157 7.35 3.12 -14.47
N ILE A 158 6.15 3.09 -15.05
CA ILE A 158 5.93 2.77 -16.45
C ILE A 158 5.95 4.06 -17.27
N ILE A 159 6.77 4.09 -18.31
CA ILE A 159 6.87 5.21 -19.25
C ILE A 159 6.26 4.81 -20.59
N ASN A 160 5.28 5.59 -21.03
CA ASN A 160 4.63 5.46 -22.34
C ASN A 160 4.12 4.04 -22.66
N GLU A 161 3.70 3.29 -21.64
CA GLU A 161 3.24 1.89 -21.73
C GLU A 161 4.25 0.90 -22.35
N LYS A 162 5.54 1.26 -22.41
CA LYS A 162 6.57 0.52 -23.14
C LYS A 162 7.81 0.23 -22.32
N THR A 163 8.33 1.24 -21.64
CA THR A 163 9.57 1.13 -20.87
C THR A 163 9.26 1.31 -19.38
N ALA A 164 10.17 0.85 -18.53
CA ALA A 164 10.07 1.03 -17.09
C ALA A 164 11.38 1.55 -16.53
N LEU A 165 11.30 2.46 -15.55
CA LEU A 165 12.46 2.84 -14.75
C LEU A 165 12.50 2.00 -13.49
N ILE A 166 13.69 1.54 -13.12
CA ILE A 166 13.94 0.78 -11.89
C ILE A 166 15.18 1.27 -11.17
N GLN A 167 15.19 1.19 -9.84
CA GLN A 167 16.36 1.47 -9.00
C GLN A 167 17.19 0.19 -8.79
N ILE A 168 18.51 0.37 -8.67
CA ILE A 168 19.47 -0.68 -8.34
C ILE A 168 20.40 -0.22 -7.21
N TYR A 169 20.46 -1.03 -6.15
CA TYR A 169 21.46 -0.93 -5.09
C TYR A 169 22.66 -1.85 -5.41
N HIS A 170 23.81 -1.29 -5.79
CA HIS A 170 24.96 -2.06 -6.25
C HIS A 170 26.24 -1.86 -5.40
N PRO A 171 26.45 -2.67 -4.35
CA PRO A 171 27.68 -2.64 -3.57
C PRO A 171 28.90 -3.08 -4.37
N VAL A 172 29.97 -2.28 -4.36
CA VAL A 172 31.23 -2.55 -5.06
C VAL A 172 32.45 -2.30 -4.16
N PRO A 173 33.57 -3.00 -4.41
CA PRO A 173 34.84 -2.66 -3.78
C PRO A 173 35.33 -1.26 -4.19
N TYR A 174 35.78 -0.45 -3.24
CA TYR A 174 36.28 0.91 -3.46
C TYR A 174 37.31 1.32 -2.39
N ASP A 175 38.31 2.13 -2.76
CA ASP A 175 39.27 2.67 -1.80
C ASP A 175 38.64 3.81 -0.98
N LEU A 176 38.29 3.52 0.27
CA LEU A 176 37.65 4.48 1.18
C LEU A 176 38.66 5.28 2.02
N SER A 177 39.96 5.06 1.86
CA SER A 177 40.98 5.81 2.62
C SER A 177 40.89 7.34 2.45
N PRO A 178 40.51 7.91 1.28
CA PRO A 178 40.33 9.35 1.14
C PRO A 178 39.17 9.92 1.97
N TYR A 179 38.23 9.07 2.38
CA TYR A 179 37.03 9.44 3.15
C TYR A 179 37.13 9.05 4.63
N GLY A 180 38.34 8.72 5.09
CA GLY A 180 38.61 8.33 6.49
C GLY A 180 38.37 6.86 6.80
N GLY A 181 38.25 6.00 5.79
CA GLY A 181 38.12 4.55 5.96
C GLY A 181 39.42 3.87 6.41
N SER A 182 39.31 2.84 7.23
CA SER A 182 40.41 1.93 7.54
C SER A 182 40.71 0.98 6.36
N PRO A 183 41.85 0.27 6.35
CA PRO A 183 42.16 -0.72 5.31
C PRO A 183 41.11 -1.82 5.16
N GLU A 184 40.29 -2.08 6.18
CA GLU A 184 39.21 -3.07 6.17
C GLU A 184 37.88 -2.52 5.64
N GLN A 185 37.71 -1.20 5.59
CA GLN A 185 36.53 -0.53 5.03
C GLN A 185 36.77 -0.31 3.53
N GLN A 186 36.19 -1.18 2.71
CA GLN A 186 36.46 -1.26 1.27
C GLN A 186 35.20 -1.37 0.41
N TRP A 187 34.01 -1.12 0.97
CA TRP A 187 32.74 -1.31 0.26
C TRP A 187 31.92 -0.03 0.24
N ILE A 188 31.52 0.37 -0.96
CA ILE A 188 30.65 1.52 -1.21
C ILE A 188 29.47 1.07 -2.08
N VAL A 189 28.33 1.76 -1.96
CA VAL A 189 27.21 1.57 -2.86
C VAL A 189 27.38 2.43 -4.10
N ASP A 190 27.41 1.79 -5.26
CA ASP A 190 27.19 2.46 -6.52
C ASP A 190 25.67 2.49 -6.80
N ALA A 191 25.05 3.61 -6.49
CA ALA A 191 23.61 3.77 -6.70
C ALA A 191 23.34 3.90 -8.20
N ARG A 192 22.51 3.01 -8.74
CA ARG A 192 22.23 2.92 -10.17
C ARG A 192 20.73 2.97 -10.44
N PHE A 193 20.38 3.32 -11.67
CA PHE A 193 19.04 3.07 -12.20
C PHE A 193 19.12 2.62 -13.65
N GLN A 194 18.06 1.94 -14.11
CA GLN A 194 17.93 1.49 -15.50
C GLN A 194 16.60 1.94 -16.07
N GLU A 195 16.59 2.27 -17.37
CA GLU A 195 15.39 2.20 -18.20
C GLU A 195 15.40 0.88 -18.96
N LEU A 196 14.33 0.11 -18.83
CA LEU A 196 14.16 -1.20 -19.44
C LEU A 196 13.01 -1.17 -20.45
N ASP A 197 13.15 -1.87 -21.57
CA ASP A 197 11.98 -2.27 -22.35
C ASP A 197 11.19 -3.34 -21.58
N ILE A 198 9.90 -3.09 -21.30
CA ILE A 198 9.10 -3.96 -20.45
C ILE A 198 8.94 -5.35 -21.08
N GLU A 199 8.81 -5.43 -22.41
CA GLU A 199 8.52 -6.68 -23.12
C GLU A 199 9.74 -7.61 -23.16
N SER A 200 10.87 -7.08 -23.63
CA SER A 200 12.11 -7.83 -23.83
C SER A 200 12.95 -7.94 -22.55
N GLY A 201 12.84 -6.96 -21.65
CA GLY A 201 13.76 -6.80 -20.52
C GLY A 201 15.12 -6.23 -20.92
N GLU A 202 15.26 -5.69 -22.14
CA GLU A 202 16.49 -5.05 -22.61
C GLU A 202 16.75 -3.75 -21.84
N VAL A 203 18.01 -3.54 -21.43
CA VAL A 203 18.46 -2.28 -20.83
C VAL A 203 18.66 -1.25 -21.94
N LEU A 204 17.86 -0.19 -21.92
CA LEU A 204 17.92 0.91 -22.87
C LEU A 204 18.83 2.04 -22.38
N PHE A 205 18.89 2.23 -21.07
CA PHE A 205 19.74 3.22 -20.41
C PHE A 205 20.13 2.71 -19.02
N GLU A 206 21.36 3.00 -18.60
CA GLU A 206 21.86 2.73 -17.24
C GLU A 206 22.73 3.90 -16.80
N TRP A 207 22.54 4.35 -15.56
CA TRP A 207 23.34 5.40 -14.94
C TRP A 207 23.98 4.90 -13.65
N SER A 208 25.19 5.38 -13.35
CA SER A 208 25.99 5.01 -12.18
C SER A 208 26.44 6.23 -11.42
N SER A 209 26.16 6.27 -10.11
CA SER A 209 26.55 7.41 -9.28
C SER A 209 28.06 7.57 -9.19
N LEU A 210 28.82 6.48 -9.04
CA LEU A 210 30.29 6.57 -8.90
C LEU A 210 31.02 7.05 -10.17
N GLU A 211 30.38 6.98 -11.33
CA GLU A 211 30.92 7.52 -12.58
C GLU A 211 30.75 9.05 -12.69
N HIS A 212 29.81 9.64 -11.94
CA HIS A 212 29.36 11.03 -12.14
C HIS A 212 29.44 11.90 -10.89
N VAL A 213 29.37 11.31 -9.69
CA VAL A 213 29.30 12.04 -8.40
C VAL A 213 30.41 11.56 -7.47
N SER A 214 31.11 12.52 -6.86
CA SER A 214 32.14 12.22 -5.86
C SER A 214 31.50 11.73 -4.55
N PRO A 215 32.05 10.69 -3.90
CA PRO A 215 31.63 10.32 -2.54
C PRO A 215 31.80 11.41 -1.49
N THR A 216 32.49 12.51 -1.79
CA THR A 216 32.54 13.69 -0.91
C THR A 216 31.20 14.43 -0.79
N GLU A 217 30.28 14.24 -1.74
CA GLU A 217 28.92 14.80 -1.70
C GLU A 217 28.05 14.16 -0.61
N ALA A 218 28.46 13.00 -0.07
CA ALA A 218 27.74 12.28 0.97
C ALA A 218 27.44 13.15 2.18
N PHE A 219 26.17 13.35 2.49
CA PHE A 219 25.75 14.15 3.63
C PHE A 219 26.02 13.40 4.95
N LEU A 220 25.84 12.07 4.94
CA LEU A 220 26.24 11.20 6.04
C LEU A 220 27.66 10.66 5.83
N PRO A 221 28.62 10.93 6.74
CA PRO A 221 29.98 10.46 6.60
C PRO A 221 30.08 8.93 6.80
N LEU A 222 31.12 8.33 6.21
CA LEU A 222 31.46 6.92 6.38
C LEU A 222 31.53 6.49 7.85
N ASN A 223 32.14 7.33 8.71
CA ASN A 223 32.23 7.09 10.15
C ASN A 223 31.30 8.07 10.87
N PRO A 224 30.42 7.61 11.78
CA PRO A 224 30.47 6.33 12.50
C PRO A 224 29.67 5.16 11.86
N GLY A 225 29.37 5.19 10.56
CA GLY A 225 28.71 4.08 9.85
C GLY A 225 27.18 4.18 9.79
N GLN A 226 26.62 5.40 9.88
CA GLN A 226 25.16 5.59 9.92
C GLN A 226 24.48 5.20 8.61
N ALA A 227 25.14 5.41 7.46
CA ALA A 227 24.70 4.99 6.14
C ALA A 227 25.51 3.76 5.66
N GLY A 228 25.85 2.84 6.57
CA GLY A 228 26.75 1.71 6.29
C GLY A 228 28.21 2.02 6.61
N SER A 229 28.90 1.02 7.15
CA SER A 229 30.26 1.16 7.70
C SER A 229 31.36 0.76 6.72
N GLY A 230 31.00 0.24 5.55
CA GLY A 230 31.92 -0.09 4.46
C GLY A 230 32.72 -1.38 4.63
N TYR A 231 32.40 -2.24 5.60
CA TYR A 231 33.20 -3.45 5.88
C TYR A 231 32.92 -4.62 4.92
N ASN A 232 31.74 -4.70 4.34
CA ASN A 232 31.34 -5.76 3.41
C ASN A 232 30.15 -5.30 2.55
N SER A 233 29.78 -6.09 1.53
CA SER A 233 28.70 -5.74 0.60
C SER A 233 27.33 -5.53 1.24
N SER A 234 27.05 -6.15 2.39
CA SER A 234 25.76 -5.99 3.11
C SER A 234 25.74 -4.80 4.06
N ASP A 235 26.88 -4.12 4.23
CA ASP A 235 27.10 -2.94 5.09
C ASP A 235 27.95 -1.91 4.32
N ALA A 236 27.82 -1.88 2.99
CA ALA A 236 28.54 -0.93 2.15
C ALA A 236 28.13 0.50 2.49
N TRP A 237 29.05 1.45 2.41
CA TRP A 237 28.71 2.85 2.65
C TRP A 237 27.82 3.38 1.51
N ASP A 238 26.58 3.70 1.84
CA ASP A 238 25.59 4.27 0.93
C ASP A 238 25.69 5.79 0.94
N TYR A 239 26.62 6.29 0.14
CA TYR A 239 26.96 7.70 0.14
C TYR A 239 25.93 8.58 -0.62
N PHE A 240 25.05 7.97 -1.43
CA PHE A 240 24.22 8.67 -2.42
C PHE A 240 22.73 8.29 -2.33
N HIS A 241 22.43 7.00 -2.21
CA HIS A 241 21.08 6.46 -2.01
C HIS A 241 19.99 7.04 -2.95
N ILE A 242 19.91 6.54 -4.19
CA ILE A 242 18.81 6.89 -5.10
C ILE A 242 17.52 6.26 -4.57
N ASN A 243 16.46 7.04 -4.37
CA ASN A 243 15.17 6.51 -3.92
C ASN A 243 13.98 6.87 -4.82
N SER A 244 14.22 7.67 -5.85
CA SER A 244 13.26 7.89 -6.92
C SER A 244 13.95 8.33 -8.20
N VAL A 245 13.34 7.96 -9.32
CA VAL A 245 13.75 8.30 -10.69
C VAL A 245 12.49 8.58 -11.49
N ASP A 246 12.48 9.68 -12.21
CA ASP A 246 11.43 10.05 -13.15
C ASP A 246 12.03 10.48 -14.50
N LYS A 247 11.24 10.48 -15.57
CA LYS A 247 11.68 10.89 -16.90
C LYS A 247 10.81 12.03 -17.42
N ASP A 248 11.44 13.10 -17.85
CA ASP A 248 10.73 14.26 -18.38
C ASP A 248 10.30 14.08 -19.85
N ASP A 249 9.58 15.08 -20.35
CA ASP A 249 9.11 15.20 -21.73
C ASP A 249 10.22 15.42 -22.78
N GLN A 250 11.47 15.66 -22.37
CA GLN A 250 12.65 15.72 -23.23
C GLN A 250 13.48 14.42 -23.22
N GLY A 251 13.11 13.47 -22.36
CA GLY A 251 13.80 12.21 -22.16
C GLY A 251 14.98 12.27 -21.20
N ASN A 252 15.12 13.35 -20.43
CA ASN A 252 16.08 13.48 -19.34
C ASN A 252 15.51 12.89 -18.06
N TYR A 253 16.38 12.48 -17.14
CA TYR A 253 15.98 11.84 -15.89
C TYR A 253 16.08 12.82 -14.73
N LEU A 254 15.10 12.80 -13.83
CA LEU A 254 15.13 13.47 -12.54
C LEU A 254 15.31 12.39 -11.46
N ILE A 255 16.33 12.52 -10.63
CA ILE A 255 16.58 11.57 -9.53
C ILE A 255 16.63 12.28 -8.19
N SER A 256 16.16 11.58 -7.16
CA SER A 256 16.38 11.96 -5.76
C SER A 256 17.49 11.11 -5.16
N ALA A 257 18.50 11.77 -4.60
CA ALA A 257 19.59 11.15 -3.86
C ALA A 257 19.46 11.53 -2.37
N ARG A 258 18.92 10.57 -1.59
CA ARG A 258 18.55 10.77 -0.19
C ARG A 258 19.75 11.15 0.66
N ASP A 259 20.84 10.40 0.52
CA ASP A 259 22.00 10.51 1.41
C ASP A 259 22.97 11.61 0.94
N ALA A 260 22.66 12.28 -0.17
CA ALA A 260 23.29 13.52 -0.62
C ALA A 260 22.43 14.78 -0.34
N ASN A 261 21.21 14.63 0.22
CA ASN A 261 20.23 15.71 0.41
C ASN A 261 19.94 16.52 -0.86
N ALA A 262 19.96 15.87 -2.03
CA ALA A 262 19.94 16.54 -3.32
C ALA A 262 19.08 15.83 -4.36
N ALA A 263 18.52 16.62 -5.28
CA ALA A 263 17.92 16.14 -6.51
C ALA A 263 18.79 16.50 -7.72
N TYR A 264 18.87 15.62 -8.71
CA TYR A 264 19.71 15.79 -9.88
C TYR A 264 18.91 15.61 -11.16
N LYS A 265 19.22 16.42 -12.16
CA LYS A 265 18.76 16.22 -13.53
C LYS A 265 19.89 15.64 -14.37
N ILE A 266 19.60 14.59 -15.12
CA ILE A 266 20.57 13.84 -15.92
C ILE A 266 20.14 13.87 -17.38
N ASP A 267 21.06 14.22 -18.27
CA ASP A 267 20.84 14.16 -19.71
C ASP A 267 20.64 12.71 -20.15
N GLY A 268 19.50 12.41 -20.76
CA GLY A 268 19.14 11.05 -21.14
C GLY A 268 19.91 10.47 -22.33
N ARG A 269 20.85 11.22 -22.91
CA ARG A 269 21.68 10.81 -24.06
C ARG A 269 23.15 10.73 -23.69
N THR A 270 23.63 11.64 -22.86
CA THR A 270 25.05 11.74 -22.49
C THR A 270 25.36 11.24 -21.08
N SER A 271 24.35 11.00 -20.24
CA SER A 271 24.47 10.65 -18.81
C SER A 271 25.05 11.77 -17.92
N GLU A 272 25.31 12.95 -18.49
CA GLU A 272 25.85 14.10 -17.76
C GLU A 272 24.80 14.72 -16.84
N ILE A 273 25.24 15.23 -15.69
CA ILE A 273 24.39 16.00 -14.78
C ILE A 273 24.16 17.39 -15.40
N LEU A 274 22.89 17.70 -15.66
CA LEU A 274 22.47 19.00 -16.20
C LEU A 274 22.37 20.06 -15.10
N TRP A 275 21.88 19.66 -13.92
CA TRP A 275 21.83 20.51 -12.74
C TRP A 275 21.64 19.68 -11.46
N GLN A 276 22.07 20.24 -10.34
CA GLN A 276 21.87 19.76 -8.98
C GLN A 276 21.10 20.78 -8.15
N LEU A 277 20.02 20.33 -7.51
CA LEU A 277 19.21 21.11 -6.58
C LEU A 277 19.46 20.63 -5.14
N SER A 278 19.88 21.55 -4.27
CA SER A 278 20.20 21.28 -2.85
C SER A 278 21.41 20.34 -2.67
N GLY A 279 21.77 20.05 -1.42
CA GLY A 279 22.93 19.24 -1.05
C GLY A 279 24.15 20.09 -0.68
N LYS A 280 25.34 19.49 -0.66
CA LYS A 280 26.60 20.21 -0.38
C LYS A 280 27.02 21.12 -1.52
N SER A 281 26.65 20.73 -2.73
CA SER A 281 26.81 21.49 -3.97
C SER A 281 25.40 21.81 -4.48
N THR A 282 25.13 23.02 -4.95
CA THR A 282 23.84 23.37 -5.57
C THR A 282 24.10 24.38 -6.67
N ASP A 283 23.45 24.21 -7.82
CA ASP A 283 23.52 25.19 -8.90
C ASP A 283 22.55 26.36 -8.68
N PHE A 284 21.55 26.18 -7.81
CA PHE A 284 20.47 27.14 -7.59
C PHE A 284 20.66 27.97 -6.32
N GLU A 285 20.32 29.26 -6.41
CA GLU A 285 19.95 30.07 -5.26
C GLU A 285 18.59 29.61 -4.73
N LEU A 286 18.56 29.11 -3.49
CA LEU A 286 17.36 28.52 -2.89
C LEU A 286 16.51 29.60 -2.22
N GLY A 287 15.26 29.74 -2.68
CA GLY A 287 14.25 30.57 -2.04
C GLY A 287 13.79 30.03 -0.69
N GLU A 288 13.05 30.85 0.06
CA GLU A 288 12.50 30.47 1.37
C GLU A 288 11.64 29.19 1.26
N GLY A 289 11.89 28.24 2.17
CA GLY A 289 11.14 26.98 2.27
C GLY A 289 11.54 25.89 1.25
N VAL A 290 12.46 26.16 0.32
CA VAL A 290 12.91 25.20 -0.70
C VAL A 290 13.78 24.09 -0.10
N GLU A 291 14.64 24.41 0.86
CA GLU A 291 15.56 23.44 1.49
C GLU A 291 14.83 22.17 1.95
N PHE A 292 15.39 21.01 1.62
CA PHE A 292 14.88 19.70 2.01
C PHE A 292 16.05 18.79 2.40
N ALA A 293 15.76 17.73 3.15
CA ALA A 293 16.76 16.74 3.52
C ALA A 293 16.18 15.33 3.53
N PHE A 294 17.02 14.35 3.16
CA PHE A 294 16.70 12.92 3.12
C PHE A 294 15.41 12.60 2.36
N GLN A 295 15.16 13.42 1.34
CA GLN A 295 13.93 13.50 0.59
C GLN A 295 13.65 12.25 -0.26
N HIS A 296 12.38 12.00 -0.55
CA HIS A 296 11.89 10.93 -1.42
C HIS A 296 11.03 11.48 -2.55
N HIS A 297 10.76 10.63 -3.54
CA HIS A 297 9.70 10.82 -4.54
C HIS A 297 9.79 12.15 -5.30
N ALA A 298 10.97 12.46 -5.84
CA ALA A 298 11.12 13.56 -6.79
C ALA A 298 10.41 13.19 -8.11
N ARG A 299 9.50 14.04 -8.58
CA ARG A 299 8.76 13.86 -9.83
C ARG A 299 8.77 15.12 -10.67
N TYR A 300 8.92 14.96 -11.97
CA TYR A 300 8.75 16.02 -12.94
C TYR A 300 7.24 16.26 -13.15
N LEU A 301 6.81 17.52 -13.08
CA LEU A 301 5.40 17.87 -13.28
C LEU A 301 5.17 18.59 -14.59
N SER A 302 5.98 19.62 -14.87
CA SER A 302 5.81 20.44 -16.09
C SER A 302 7.04 21.28 -16.39
N ARG A 303 7.07 21.82 -17.60
CA ARG A 303 8.04 22.81 -18.06
C ARG A 303 7.29 24.02 -18.63
N SER A 304 7.84 25.21 -18.44
CA SER A 304 7.34 26.44 -19.06
C SER A 304 7.43 26.38 -20.58
N GLU A 305 6.58 27.15 -21.27
CA GLU A 305 6.55 27.18 -22.75
C GLU A 305 7.89 27.60 -23.37
N ASP A 306 8.67 28.45 -22.70
CA ASP A 306 9.98 28.89 -23.15
C ASP A 306 11.12 27.91 -22.79
N GLY A 307 10.78 26.84 -22.05
CA GLY A 307 11.67 25.75 -21.70
C GLY A 307 12.63 26.02 -20.55
N LYS A 308 12.54 27.18 -19.90
CA LYS A 308 13.55 27.64 -18.92
C LYS A 308 13.25 27.25 -17.48
N LYS A 309 11.97 27.03 -17.17
CA LYS A 309 11.48 26.70 -15.85
C LYS A 309 10.89 25.31 -15.83
N GLU A 310 11.22 24.53 -14.82
CA GLU A 310 10.64 23.21 -14.56
C GLU A 310 9.98 23.22 -13.20
N VAL A 311 8.82 22.57 -13.09
CA VAL A 311 8.13 22.36 -11.82
C VAL A 311 8.27 20.90 -11.46
N ILE A 312 8.69 20.65 -10.22
CA ILE A 312 8.86 19.31 -9.66
C ILE A 312 8.08 19.19 -8.35
N SER A 313 7.63 17.98 -8.01
CA SER A 313 7.21 17.65 -6.64
C SER A 313 8.29 16.83 -5.95
N ILE A 314 8.37 16.96 -4.62
CA ILE A 314 9.28 16.17 -3.79
C ILE A 314 8.66 15.96 -2.40
N TYR A 315 8.96 14.82 -1.78
CA TYR A 315 8.63 14.57 -0.38
C TYR A 315 9.86 14.86 0.49
N ASP A 316 9.81 15.95 1.26
CA ASP A 316 10.84 16.34 2.21
C ASP A 316 10.63 15.60 3.53
N ASN A 317 11.35 14.49 3.71
CA ASN A 317 11.37 13.75 4.96
C ASN A 317 11.86 14.62 6.12
N SER A 318 12.89 15.44 5.88
CA SER A 318 13.57 16.25 6.88
C SER A 318 14.16 15.46 8.06
N ALA A 319 14.19 14.13 7.99
CA ALA A 319 14.75 13.25 9.01
C ALA A 319 15.40 12.01 8.41
N HIS A 320 16.37 11.47 9.14
CA HIS A 320 17.08 10.23 8.82
C HIS A 320 17.24 9.38 10.07
N GLY A 321 16.88 8.10 9.97
CA GLY A 321 17.10 7.10 11.01
C GLY A 321 16.95 5.69 10.44
N THR A 322 17.30 4.66 11.21
CA THR A 322 17.05 3.28 10.78
C THR A 322 15.55 2.97 10.84
N GLU A 323 15.03 2.23 9.87
CA GLU A 323 13.59 1.91 9.77
C GLU A 323 13.13 1.15 11.01
N ASN A 324 13.96 0.25 11.54
CA ASN A 324 13.69 -0.51 12.77
C ASN A 324 13.76 0.29 14.10
N GLY A 325 14.07 1.59 14.07
CA GLY A 325 14.08 2.48 15.24
C GLY A 325 15.24 2.26 16.23
N ARG A 326 16.27 1.50 15.85
CA ARG A 326 17.43 1.17 16.71
C ARG A 326 18.65 2.08 16.52
N GLY A 327 18.64 2.95 15.50
CA GLY A 327 19.72 3.87 15.18
C GLY A 327 19.54 5.27 15.79
N GLY A 328 20.52 6.14 15.56
CA GLY A 328 20.40 7.57 15.87
C GLY A 328 19.54 8.29 14.83
N GLU A 329 18.74 9.25 15.28
CA GLU A 329 17.92 10.11 14.44
C GLU A 329 18.60 11.47 14.21
N VAL A 330 18.62 11.91 12.97
CA VAL A 330 19.02 13.27 12.58
C VAL A 330 17.81 13.93 11.95
N HIS A 331 17.43 15.13 12.41
CA HIS A 331 16.30 15.87 11.84
C HIS A 331 16.67 17.34 11.58
N PHE A 332 16.10 17.89 10.51
CA PHE A 332 16.33 19.25 10.01
C PHE A 332 15.15 20.17 10.30
N ASN A 333 13.94 19.64 10.16
CA ASN A 333 12.70 20.33 10.49
C ASN A 333 11.93 19.57 11.58
N ALA A 334 10.89 20.20 12.11
CA ALA A 334 10.03 19.59 13.13
C ALA A 334 9.03 18.57 12.56
N THR A 335 8.72 18.67 11.26
CA THR A 335 7.80 17.79 10.52
C THR A 335 8.34 17.57 9.12
N SER A 336 7.88 16.49 8.48
CA SER A 336 8.06 16.28 7.04
C SER A 336 7.10 17.17 6.23
N ALA A 337 7.31 17.29 4.92
CA ALA A 337 6.39 18.02 4.05
C ALA A 337 6.39 17.47 2.62
N GLY A 338 5.23 17.49 1.95
CA GLY A 338 5.20 17.48 0.50
C GLY A 338 5.54 18.87 -0.03
N LYS A 339 6.32 18.98 -1.11
CA LYS A 339 6.70 20.27 -1.71
C LYS A 339 6.53 20.25 -3.22
N ILE A 340 6.08 21.38 -3.77
CA ILE A 340 6.14 21.69 -5.19
C ILE A 340 7.15 22.83 -5.35
N ILE A 341 8.16 22.61 -6.18
CA ILE A 341 9.29 23.53 -6.38
C ILE A 341 9.37 23.87 -7.86
N GLU A 342 9.53 25.15 -8.18
CA GLU A 342 9.90 25.62 -9.52
C GLU A 342 11.41 25.89 -9.53
N VAL A 343 12.11 25.29 -10.49
CA VAL A 343 13.52 25.59 -10.78
C VAL A 343 13.61 26.41 -12.07
N ASP A 344 14.33 27.52 -12.01
CA ASP A 344 14.63 28.39 -13.15
C ASP A 344 16.09 28.16 -13.56
N THR A 345 16.29 27.54 -14.72
CA THR A 345 17.62 27.19 -15.25
C THR A 345 18.25 28.31 -16.08
N GLU A 346 17.54 29.41 -16.32
CA GLU A 346 18.11 30.64 -16.91
C GLU A 346 18.75 31.51 -15.83
N ASN A 347 18.03 31.70 -14.71
CA ASN A 347 18.48 32.54 -13.61
C ASN A 347 19.15 31.76 -12.48
N TRP A 348 19.11 30.42 -12.52
CA TRP A 348 19.63 29.53 -11.49
C TRP A 348 19.05 29.83 -10.11
N THR A 349 17.72 29.91 -10.04
CA THR A 349 16.97 30.10 -8.80
C THR A 349 15.95 28.99 -8.61
N ALA A 350 15.75 28.54 -7.37
CA ALA A 350 14.68 27.61 -7.03
C ALA A 350 13.69 28.29 -6.08
N THR A 351 12.39 28.10 -6.30
CA THR A 351 11.33 28.71 -5.49
C THR A 351 10.29 27.69 -5.06
N LEU A 352 9.83 27.80 -3.81
CA LEU A 352 8.74 26.98 -3.31
C LEU A 352 7.43 27.52 -3.89
N VAL A 353 6.75 26.70 -4.68
CA VAL A 353 5.41 27.02 -5.20
C VAL A 353 4.37 26.74 -4.12
N GLN A 354 4.47 25.59 -3.46
CA GLN A 354 3.57 25.20 -2.38
C GLN A 354 4.21 24.15 -1.46
N GLY A 355 3.94 24.26 -0.16
CA GLY A 355 4.25 23.26 0.85
C GLY A 355 2.97 22.63 1.43
N PHE A 356 3.00 21.31 1.62
CA PHE A 356 1.92 20.51 2.19
C PHE A 356 2.41 19.90 3.49
N TYR A 357 1.97 20.48 4.60
CA TYR A 357 2.41 20.12 5.95
C TYR A 357 1.39 19.19 6.62
N PRO A 358 1.84 18.26 7.47
CA PRO A 358 0.95 17.28 8.09
C PRO A 358 -0.09 17.98 8.98
N PRO A 359 -1.30 17.42 9.09
CA PRO A 359 -2.35 17.98 9.95
C PRO A 359 -2.01 17.88 11.45
N ASP A 360 -1.05 17.02 11.79
CA ASP A 360 -0.46 16.81 13.11
C ASP A 360 1.09 16.71 13.00
N ASN A 361 1.78 16.23 14.03
CA ASN A 361 3.25 16.31 14.12
C ASN A 361 3.97 15.10 13.47
N LEU A 362 3.76 14.86 12.18
CA LEU A 362 4.38 13.74 11.46
C LEU A 362 5.80 14.08 10.98
N LEU A 363 6.75 13.21 11.30
CA LEU A 363 8.15 13.31 10.87
C LEU A 363 8.65 11.94 10.40
N SER A 364 8.53 11.68 9.10
CA SER A 364 8.94 10.42 8.51
C SER A 364 10.45 10.37 8.30
N LYS A 365 11.14 9.49 9.03
CA LYS A 365 12.60 9.26 8.89
C LYS A 365 13.02 8.56 7.58
N SER A 366 12.06 7.96 6.88
CA SER A 366 12.28 7.30 5.58
C SER A 366 10.96 7.21 4.81
N GLN A 367 11.08 6.83 3.53
CA GLN A 367 9.95 6.55 2.64
C GLN A 367 9.08 7.80 2.41
N GLY A 368 7.90 7.62 1.82
CA GLY A 368 6.96 8.70 1.58
C GLY A 368 6.87 9.13 0.12
N SER A 369 5.75 9.76 -0.21
CA SER A 369 5.48 10.25 -1.56
C SER A 369 4.63 11.51 -1.54
N THR A 370 4.80 12.34 -2.58
CA THR A 370 3.94 13.47 -2.92
C THR A 370 3.42 13.24 -4.34
N GLN A 371 2.13 13.01 -4.50
CA GLN A 371 1.47 12.78 -5.79
C GLN A 371 0.55 13.97 -6.10
N VAL A 372 0.87 14.71 -7.16
CA VAL A 372 -0.05 15.72 -7.72
C VAL A 372 -1.10 15.02 -8.56
N GLN A 373 -2.38 15.29 -8.29
CA GLN A 373 -3.53 14.62 -8.89
C GLN A 373 -4.13 15.43 -10.07
N PRO A 374 -4.93 14.80 -10.96
CA PRO A 374 -5.50 15.48 -12.13
C PRO A 374 -6.34 16.73 -11.83
N ASN A 375 -7.07 16.76 -10.71
CA ASN A 375 -7.84 17.93 -10.26
C ASN A 375 -6.99 19.02 -9.60
N GLY A 376 -5.67 18.82 -9.48
CA GLY A 376 -4.72 19.73 -8.83
C GLY A 376 -4.55 19.52 -7.33
N ASN A 377 -5.32 18.61 -6.71
CA ASN A 377 -5.07 18.18 -5.33
C ASN A 377 -3.71 17.48 -5.22
N VAL A 378 -3.26 17.31 -3.99
CA VAL A 378 -2.00 16.63 -3.68
C VAL A 378 -2.23 15.58 -2.61
N LEU A 379 -1.87 14.35 -2.91
CA LEU A 379 -1.83 13.24 -1.95
C LEU A 379 -0.42 13.09 -1.40
N VAL A 380 -0.27 13.19 -0.08
CA VAL A 380 1.00 12.98 0.62
C VAL A 380 0.91 11.71 1.45
N ASN A 381 1.84 10.78 1.22
CA ASN A 381 2.03 9.60 2.05
C ASN A 381 3.20 9.83 3.01
N TRP A 382 2.92 9.70 4.30
CA TRP A 382 3.84 9.96 5.40
C TRP A 382 4.73 8.75 5.75
N GLY A 383 5.15 7.97 4.76
CA GLY A 383 6.22 6.97 4.86
C GLY A 383 6.19 6.11 6.14
N SER A 384 7.26 6.22 6.93
CA SER A 384 7.44 5.52 8.21
C SER A 384 6.44 5.88 9.31
N GLU A 385 5.63 6.93 9.13
CA GLU A 385 4.55 7.29 10.07
C GLU A 385 3.21 6.61 9.71
N GLY A 386 3.15 5.88 8.58
CA GLY A 386 2.00 5.05 8.24
C GLY A 386 0.71 5.83 8.06
N ALA A 387 0.77 7.02 7.49
CA ALA A 387 -0.40 7.86 7.27
C ALA A 387 -0.46 8.43 5.85
N ILE A 388 -1.63 8.87 5.42
CA ILE A 388 -1.84 9.60 4.16
C ILE A 388 -2.69 10.84 4.42
N THR A 389 -2.41 11.93 3.71
CA THR A 389 -3.26 13.12 3.67
C THR A 389 -3.48 13.57 2.24
N GLU A 390 -4.72 13.86 1.85
CA GLU A 390 -5.03 14.58 0.62
C GLU A 390 -5.28 16.06 0.92
N TYR A 391 -4.76 16.92 0.06
CA TYR A 391 -4.81 18.37 0.18
C TYR A 391 -5.41 19.00 -1.07
N LYS A 392 -6.15 20.09 -0.88
CA LYS A 392 -6.40 21.06 -1.95
C LYS A 392 -5.10 21.74 -2.39
N PRO A 393 -5.04 22.35 -3.60
CA PRO A 393 -3.85 23.06 -4.07
C PRO A 393 -3.32 24.15 -3.12
N ASN A 394 -4.19 24.71 -2.28
CA ASN A 394 -3.85 25.75 -1.29
C ASN A 394 -3.23 25.19 0.01
N GLY A 395 -3.08 23.87 0.16
CA GLY A 395 -2.53 23.22 1.35
C GLY A 395 -3.57 22.90 2.44
N GLU A 396 -4.86 23.06 2.17
CA GLU A 396 -5.93 22.66 3.10
C GLU A 396 -6.10 21.13 3.08
N PRO A 397 -5.95 20.43 4.23
CA PRO A 397 -6.18 18.98 4.31
C PRO A 397 -7.67 18.67 4.20
N ILE A 398 -8.02 17.74 3.31
CA ILE A 398 -9.41 17.36 2.99
C ILE A 398 -9.71 15.87 3.16
N PHE A 399 -8.68 15.07 3.45
CA PHE A 399 -8.80 13.66 3.82
C PHE A 399 -7.51 13.24 4.54
N HIS A 400 -7.61 12.54 5.67
CA HIS A 400 -6.43 12.07 6.41
C HIS A 400 -6.75 10.79 7.18
N PHE A 401 -5.84 9.81 7.10
CA PHE A 401 -5.97 8.56 7.83
C PHE A 401 -4.60 7.91 8.12
N TYR A 402 -4.59 7.02 9.12
CA TYR A 402 -3.50 6.11 9.41
C TYR A 402 -3.82 4.69 8.89
N MET A 403 -2.79 3.96 8.48
CA MET A 403 -2.87 2.69 7.73
C MET A 403 -3.53 1.55 8.51
N ASP A 404 -3.55 1.56 9.84
CA ASP A 404 -4.38 0.65 10.66
C ASP A 404 -4.82 1.35 11.95
N SER A 405 -5.59 0.67 12.80
CA SER A 405 -6.22 1.25 13.99
C SER A 405 -5.92 0.47 15.27
N GLY A 406 -6.15 1.13 16.42
CA GLY A 406 -5.89 0.55 17.73
C GLY A 406 -4.42 0.12 17.90
N SER A 407 -4.19 -1.00 18.59
CA SER A 407 -2.84 -1.53 18.81
C SER A 407 -2.18 -2.10 17.56
N LEU A 408 -2.96 -2.41 16.51
CA LEU A 408 -2.42 -2.89 15.24
C LEU A 408 -1.85 -1.74 14.41
N GLY A 409 -2.36 -0.51 14.58
CA GLY A 409 -1.83 0.70 13.94
C GLY A 409 -0.48 1.17 14.48
N GLU A 410 -0.03 0.67 15.64
CA GLU A 410 1.27 1.06 16.18
C GLU A 410 2.41 0.56 15.29
N GLY A 411 3.22 1.50 14.78
CA GLY A 411 4.40 1.21 13.97
C GLY A 411 4.10 0.59 12.61
N VAL A 412 2.89 0.77 12.08
CA VAL A 412 2.59 0.46 10.68
C VAL A 412 3.30 1.49 9.82
N GLU A 413 4.00 1.01 8.79
CA GLU A 413 4.63 1.86 7.79
C GLU A 413 3.97 1.63 6.43
N ASN A 414 4.09 2.60 5.55
CA ASN A 414 3.74 2.42 4.15
C ASN A 414 4.68 3.21 3.26
N TYR A 415 5.35 2.49 2.37
CA TYR A 415 6.46 3.05 1.62
C TYR A 415 6.06 4.19 0.69
N ARG A 416 5.03 3.97 -0.14
CA ARG A 416 4.37 5.00 -0.95
C ARG A 416 2.88 4.70 -1.04
N GLY A 417 2.08 5.76 -1.12
CA GLY A 417 0.64 5.69 -1.28
C GLY A 417 0.20 6.53 -2.47
N PHE A 418 -0.84 6.08 -3.15
CA PHE A 418 -1.33 6.71 -4.38
C PHE A 418 -2.86 6.69 -4.47
N ARG A 419 -3.41 7.55 -5.32
CA ARG A 419 -4.79 7.49 -5.77
C ARG A 419 -4.83 7.18 -7.27
N TYR A 420 -5.62 6.18 -7.66
CA TYR A 420 -5.86 5.82 -9.05
C TYR A 420 -7.29 5.33 -9.27
N ASN A 421 -7.76 5.42 -10.51
CA ASN A 421 -8.93 4.68 -10.95
C ASN A 421 -8.53 3.23 -11.25
N TRP A 422 -9.41 2.29 -10.91
CA TRP A 422 -9.21 0.88 -11.20
C TRP A 422 -10.52 0.16 -11.43
N THR A 423 -10.48 -0.89 -12.26
CA THR A 423 -11.60 -1.80 -12.45
C THR A 423 -11.05 -3.20 -12.63
N GLY A 424 -11.41 -4.10 -11.72
CA GLY A 424 -11.06 -5.51 -11.78
C GLY A 424 -12.08 -6.33 -12.56
N ILE A 425 -11.72 -7.54 -12.97
CA ILE A 425 -12.58 -8.54 -13.61
C ILE A 425 -12.11 -9.93 -13.17
N PRO A 426 -12.07 -10.27 -11.85
CA PRO A 426 -11.48 -11.53 -11.42
C PRO A 426 -12.28 -12.71 -11.95
N HIS A 427 -11.58 -13.83 -12.14
CA HIS A 427 -12.20 -15.13 -12.36
C HIS A 427 -12.63 -15.81 -11.06
N GLU A 428 -12.25 -15.26 -9.90
CA GLU A 428 -12.63 -15.78 -8.59
C GLU A 428 -14.14 -15.62 -8.38
N ALA A 429 -14.80 -16.71 -8.00
CA ALA A 429 -16.21 -16.67 -7.66
C ALA A 429 -16.43 -15.90 -6.34
N PRO A 430 -17.53 -15.13 -6.19
CA PRO A 430 -17.87 -14.50 -4.92
C PRO A 430 -17.92 -15.52 -3.77
N ALA A 431 -17.26 -15.20 -2.66
CA ALA A 431 -17.39 -15.94 -1.42
C ALA A 431 -18.72 -15.57 -0.75
N VAL A 432 -19.43 -16.58 -0.25
CA VAL A 432 -20.76 -16.42 0.35
C VAL A 432 -20.88 -17.29 1.58
N VAL A 433 -21.41 -16.75 2.67
CA VAL A 433 -21.81 -17.53 3.84
C VAL A 433 -23.18 -17.10 4.33
N ALA A 434 -23.95 -18.05 4.85
CA ALA A 434 -25.22 -17.79 5.52
C ALA A 434 -25.11 -18.23 6.99
N LEU A 435 -25.25 -17.31 7.94
CA LEU A 435 -25.15 -17.60 9.37
C LEU A 435 -26.51 -17.37 10.03
N ASN A 436 -26.94 -18.29 10.89
CA ASN A 436 -28.13 -18.04 11.70
C ASN A 436 -27.75 -17.03 12.78
N ASP A 437 -28.48 -15.93 12.84
CA ASP A 437 -28.37 -15.03 13.99
C ASP A 437 -29.35 -15.50 15.08
N ASP A 438 -28.83 -15.74 16.28
CA ASP A 438 -29.60 -16.28 17.40
C ASP A 438 -30.68 -15.27 17.87
N ASP A 439 -30.49 -13.97 17.58
CA ASP A 439 -31.40 -12.90 17.99
C ASP A 439 -32.52 -12.58 16.97
N GLU A 440 -32.39 -12.99 15.70
CA GLU A 440 -33.31 -12.55 14.63
C GLU A 440 -34.18 -13.67 14.01
N GLY A 441 -33.92 -14.94 14.36
CA GLY A 441 -34.70 -16.09 13.86
C GLY A 441 -34.62 -16.30 12.33
N GLN A 442 -33.75 -15.57 11.64
CA GLN A 442 -33.51 -15.64 10.20
C GLN A 442 -32.01 -15.62 9.90
N PRO A 443 -31.53 -16.32 8.84
CA PRO A 443 -30.11 -16.35 8.53
C PRO A 443 -29.66 -15.06 7.84
N GLY A 444 -28.63 -14.40 8.37
CA GLY A 444 -27.90 -13.34 7.69
C GLY A 444 -27.04 -13.92 6.56
N ILE A 445 -27.02 -13.25 5.39
CA ILE A 445 -26.24 -13.66 4.22
C ILE A 445 -25.13 -12.64 4.01
N TYR A 446 -23.92 -13.15 3.86
CA TYR A 446 -22.68 -12.38 3.81
C TYR A 446 -21.94 -12.73 2.54
N VAL A 447 -21.51 -11.71 1.79
CA VAL A 447 -20.89 -11.88 0.47
C VAL A 447 -19.62 -11.04 0.42
N SER A 448 -18.56 -11.65 -0.09
CA SER A 448 -17.27 -11.01 -0.31
C SER A 448 -16.79 -11.34 -1.70
N TRP A 449 -16.38 -10.33 -2.47
CA TRP A 449 -15.83 -10.55 -3.79
C TRP A 449 -14.62 -9.66 -3.99
N ASN A 450 -13.47 -10.29 -4.25
CA ASN A 450 -12.20 -9.61 -4.50
C ASN A 450 -12.12 -9.17 -5.98
N GLY A 451 -13.16 -8.45 -6.43
CA GLY A 451 -13.42 -8.06 -7.81
C GLY A 451 -14.42 -6.94 -7.87
N GLU A 452 -14.15 -5.90 -8.65
CA GLU A 452 -15.05 -4.75 -8.74
C GLU A 452 -15.47 -4.46 -10.17
N HIS A 453 -16.71 -3.98 -10.36
CA HIS A 453 -17.12 -3.34 -11.62
C HIS A 453 -17.70 -1.92 -11.44
N GLY A 454 -16.84 -0.91 -11.58
CA GLY A 454 -17.17 0.45 -12.05
C GLY A 454 -17.90 1.37 -11.08
N ASP A 455 -17.87 2.68 -11.39
CA ASP A 455 -18.33 3.83 -10.57
C ASP A 455 -19.76 3.75 -9.99
N GLU A 456 -20.56 2.77 -10.42
CA GLU A 456 -21.87 2.50 -9.84
C GLU A 456 -21.91 1.19 -9.02
N ALA A 457 -21.09 0.16 -9.27
CA ALA A 457 -21.10 -1.04 -8.42
C ALA A 457 -20.05 -0.92 -7.31
N LEU A 458 -20.50 -0.45 -6.14
CA LEU A 458 -19.83 -0.69 -4.86
C LEU A 458 -19.65 -2.21 -4.68
N ALA A 459 -18.53 -2.76 -5.16
CA ALA A 459 -18.03 -4.07 -4.76
C ALA A 459 -17.37 -3.91 -3.39
N LEU A 460 -18.19 -3.53 -2.44
CA LEU A 460 -17.86 -3.48 -1.04
C LEU A 460 -17.66 -4.93 -0.59
N LEU A 461 -16.49 -5.24 -0.01
CA LEU A 461 -16.38 -6.34 0.95
C LEU A 461 -17.15 -6.00 2.25
N ARG A 462 -18.37 -5.49 2.15
CA ARG A 462 -19.28 -5.41 3.28
C ARG A 462 -20.29 -6.52 3.16
N ASP A 463 -20.68 -7.01 4.33
CA ASP A 463 -21.90 -7.74 4.62
C ASP A 463 -23.15 -6.92 4.22
N LEU A 464 -23.34 -6.65 2.92
CA LEU A 464 -24.24 -5.59 2.42
C LEU A 464 -25.71 -5.98 2.32
N CYS A 465 -26.07 -7.18 2.74
CA CYS A 465 -27.41 -7.70 2.52
C CYS A 465 -27.84 -8.67 3.62
N GLU A 466 -28.27 -8.13 4.76
CA GLU A 466 -29.14 -8.87 5.67
C GLU A 466 -30.49 -9.13 4.97
N TRP A 467 -30.61 -10.31 4.36
CA TRP A 467 -31.88 -10.82 3.89
C TRP A 467 -32.56 -11.59 5.00
N GLN A 468 -33.48 -10.93 5.69
CA GLN A 468 -34.52 -11.62 6.43
C GLN A 468 -35.53 -12.23 5.44
N ALA A 469 -35.24 -13.46 4.99
CA ALA A 469 -36.15 -14.23 4.17
C ALA A 469 -36.52 -15.58 4.81
N THR A 470 -37.79 -15.72 5.17
CA THR A 470 -38.35 -16.99 5.65
C THR A 470 -38.40 -18.01 4.51
N GLY A 471 -37.77 -19.17 4.72
CA GLY A 471 -37.86 -20.31 3.80
C GLY A 471 -36.79 -20.40 2.70
N ILE A 472 -35.73 -19.58 2.73
CA ILE A 472 -34.55 -19.80 1.87
C ILE A 472 -33.92 -21.15 2.22
N ARG A 473 -33.79 -22.02 1.21
CA ARG A 473 -33.12 -23.33 1.33
C ARG A 473 -31.69 -23.29 0.85
N SER A 474 -31.39 -22.39 -0.09
CA SER A 474 -30.08 -22.21 -0.67
C SER A 474 -29.92 -20.82 -1.30
N VAL A 475 -28.68 -20.37 -1.40
CA VAL A 475 -28.24 -19.09 -1.95
C VAL A 475 -27.15 -19.36 -2.99
N GLN A 476 -27.16 -18.62 -4.09
CA GLN A 476 -26.09 -18.60 -5.08
C GLN A 476 -25.91 -17.14 -5.52
N VAL A 477 -24.67 -16.69 -5.63
CA VAL A 477 -24.35 -15.34 -6.10
C VAL A 477 -23.77 -15.43 -7.51
N VAL A 478 -24.22 -14.54 -8.38
CA VAL A 478 -23.76 -14.45 -9.77
C VAL A 478 -23.20 -13.05 -9.99
N ALA A 479 -21.93 -12.98 -10.36
CA ALA A 479 -21.30 -11.74 -10.82
C ALA A 479 -21.70 -11.49 -12.29
N LEU A 480 -22.16 -10.26 -12.56
CA LEU A 480 -22.56 -9.82 -13.89
C LEU A 480 -21.67 -8.68 -14.36
N GLY A 481 -21.38 -8.64 -15.65
CA GLY A 481 -20.69 -7.52 -16.28
C GLY A 481 -21.62 -6.32 -16.51
N ALA A 482 -21.05 -5.24 -17.03
CA ALA A 482 -21.75 -3.96 -17.23
C ALA A 482 -22.95 -4.08 -18.18
N GLU A 483 -22.94 -5.04 -19.11
CA GLU A 483 -24.04 -5.30 -20.04
C GLU A 483 -25.02 -6.38 -19.55
N GLY A 484 -24.82 -6.88 -18.31
CA GLY A 484 -25.66 -7.88 -17.65
C GLY A 484 -25.32 -9.33 -18.04
N GLU A 485 -24.23 -9.56 -18.74
CA GLU A 485 -23.68 -10.87 -19.03
C GLU A 485 -23.13 -11.54 -17.77
N LYS A 486 -23.29 -12.86 -17.65
CA LYS A 486 -22.76 -13.61 -16.51
C LYS A 486 -21.26 -13.82 -16.65
N LEU A 487 -20.51 -13.39 -15.63
CA LEU A 487 -19.05 -13.54 -15.58
C LEU A 487 -18.67 -14.81 -14.83
N VAL A 488 -19.07 -14.90 -13.56
CA VAL A 488 -18.78 -16.04 -12.68
C VAL A 488 -19.92 -16.22 -11.67
N GLU A 489 -20.05 -17.40 -11.08
CA GLU A 489 -21.02 -17.66 -10.01
C GLU A 489 -20.39 -18.45 -8.86
N SER A 490 -20.90 -18.22 -7.65
CA SER A 490 -20.55 -18.99 -6.47
C SER A 490 -21.13 -20.40 -6.55
N GLU A 491 -20.63 -21.29 -5.69
CA GLU A 491 -21.36 -22.51 -5.36
C GLU A 491 -22.68 -22.20 -4.65
N VAL A 492 -23.61 -23.16 -4.68
CA VAL A 492 -24.91 -23.05 -4.01
C VAL A 492 -24.74 -23.33 -2.52
N VAL A 493 -24.80 -22.29 -1.69
CA VAL A 493 -24.72 -22.38 -0.23
C VAL A 493 -26.09 -22.77 0.33
N ARG A 494 -26.17 -23.86 1.10
CA ARG A 494 -27.40 -24.28 1.79
C ARG A 494 -27.38 -23.78 3.23
N ARG A 495 -28.58 -23.62 3.80
CA ARG A 495 -28.81 -23.16 5.19
C ARG A 495 -28.00 -23.93 6.26
N ASP A 496 -27.57 -25.16 5.95
CA ASP A 496 -26.92 -26.06 6.91
C ASP A 496 -25.38 -26.11 6.75
N VAL A 497 -24.76 -25.30 5.88
CA VAL A 497 -23.29 -25.25 5.75
C VAL A 497 -22.70 -24.33 6.83
N LEU A 498 -22.59 -24.88 8.05
CA LEU A 498 -21.70 -24.38 9.08
C LEU A 498 -20.26 -24.64 8.63
N ILE A 499 -19.50 -23.60 8.27
CA ILE A 499 -18.04 -23.68 8.22
C ILE A 499 -17.57 -23.89 9.66
N GLN A 500 -17.21 -25.14 9.96
CA GLN A 500 -16.65 -25.64 11.22
C GLN A 500 -17.42 -25.28 12.51
N GLU A 501 -18.30 -26.17 12.96
CA GLU A 501 -18.54 -26.32 14.40
C GLU A 501 -17.20 -26.65 15.09
N TYR A 502 -16.57 -25.68 15.74
CA TYR A 502 -15.66 -25.96 16.84
C TYR A 502 -16.51 -26.57 17.96
N LYS A 503 -16.56 -27.90 18.03
CA LYS A 503 -17.26 -28.62 19.10
C LYS A 503 -16.48 -28.48 20.41
N GLY A 504 -16.62 -27.34 21.07
CA GLY A 504 -16.49 -27.27 22.52
C GLY A 504 -17.64 -28.06 23.12
N GLU A 505 -17.35 -29.19 23.75
CA GLU A 505 -18.36 -30.06 24.35
C GLU A 505 -19.24 -29.28 25.34
N SER A 506 -20.51 -29.08 24.98
CA SER A 506 -21.55 -28.70 25.94
C SER A 506 -22.39 -29.93 26.31
N VAL A 507 -22.53 -30.10 27.62
CA VAL A 507 -23.11 -31.24 28.30
C VAL A 507 -24.57 -31.44 27.89
N LYS A 508 -24.90 -32.65 27.47
CA LYS A 508 -26.27 -33.08 27.11
C LYS A 508 -27.25 -32.89 28.27
N SER A 509 -28.35 -32.19 28.00
CA SER A 509 -29.63 -32.43 28.68
C SER A 509 -30.69 -32.85 27.65
N SER A 510 -31.56 -33.76 28.07
CA SER A 510 -32.25 -34.71 27.19
C SER A 510 -33.72 -34.38 26.93
N LYS A 511 -34.15 -34.70 25.69
CA LYS A 511 -35.47 -35.19 25.23
C LYS A 511 -36.64 -34.21 25.04
N GLY A 512 -37.22 -34.27 23.83
CA GLY A 512 -38.61 -33.90 23.56
C GLY A 512 -39.07 -33.94 22.09
N SER A 513 -39.47 -35.12 21.60
CA SER A 513 -40.58 -35.43 20.66
C SER A 513 -40.80 -34.72 19.30
N LYS A 514 -41.02 -35.54 18.26
CA LYS A 514 -41.36 -35.24 16.84
C LYS A 514 -42.83 -34.80 16.61
N SER A 515 -43.06 -33.99 15.57
CA SER A 515 -44.04 -34.15 14.45
C SER A 515 -43.88 -32.90 13.54
N GLY A 516 -43.99 -32.86 12.21
CA GLY A 516 -44.70 -33.67 11.22
C GLY A 516 -45.62 -32.72 10.42
N GLY A 517 -45.25 -32.30 9.21
CA GLY A 517 -46.14 -31.50 8.34
C GLY A 517 -45.47 -30.86 7.13
N LYS A 518 -45.63 -31.47 5.94
CA LYS A 518 -45.39 -30.84 4.64
C LYS A 518 -46.60 -29.99 4.26
N SER A 519 -46.37 -28.76 3.82
CA SER A 519 -47.28 -28.02 2.93
C SER A 519 -46.45 -27.00 2.15
N SER A 520 -46.23 -27.28 0.87
CA SER A 520 -45.65 -26.38 -0.11
C SER A 520 -46.75 -25.50 -0.71
N THR A 521 -46.71 -24.22 -0.40
CA THR A 521 -47.38 -23.19 -1.18
C THR A 521 -46.31 -22.17 -1.56
N SER A 522 -45.90 -22.21 -2.82
CA SER A 522 -45.03 -21.20 -3.43
C SER A 522 -45.83 -19.93 -3.62
N THR A 523 -45.77 -19.05 -2.63
CA THR A 523 -46.25 -17.68 -2.78
C THR A 523 -45.25 -16.94 -3.64
N LYS A 524 -45.59 -16.67 -4.91
CA LYS A 524 -44.90 -15.66 -5.72
C LYS A 524 -45.02 -14.32 -4.98
N VAL A 525 -43.91 -13.83 -4.42
CA VAL A 525 -43.78 -12.44 -4.02
C VAL A 525 -42.86 -11.78 -5.04
N GLU A 526 -43.46 -11.25 -6.10
CA GLU A 526 -42.83 -10.21 -6.92
C GLU A 526 -43.14 -8.89 -6.20
N LYS A 527 -42.28 -8.48 -5.27
CA LYS A 527 -42.32 -7.13 -4.69
C LYS A 527 -41.02 -6.41 -5.04
N PRO A 528 -41.08 -5.26 -5.74
CA PRO A 528 -39.95 -4.36 -5.83
C PRO A 528 -39.65 -3.78 -4.45
N CYS A 529 -38.38 -3.51 -4.17
CA CYS A 529 -37.93 -2.78 -2.99
C CYS A 529 -38.72 -1.47 -2.85
N GLY A 530 -39.52 -1.34 -1.79
CA GLY A 530 -40.36 -0.16 -1.61
C GLY A 530 -41.09 -0.11 -0.28
N GLY A 531 -40.54 0.69 0.65
CA GLY A 531 -41.25 1.34 1.77
C GLY A 531 -40.58 1.12 3.14
N GLY A 532 -39.64 1.95 3.60
CA GLY A 532 -39.20 3.24 3.07
C GLY A 532 -37.85 3.71 3.64
N PHE A 533 -37.18 4.54 2.83
CA PHE A 533 -36.01 5.41 3.08
C PHE A 533 -34.77 4.75 3.73
N MET A 534 -33.65 4.46 3.05
CA MET A 534 -32.99 5.14 1.92
C MET A 534 -32.89 4.26 0.67
N GLY A 535 -33.24 4.84 -0.49
CA GLY A 535 -33.07 4.19 -1.78
C GLY A 535 -31.76 4.60 -2.44
N TRP A 536 -30.76 3.73 -2.40
CA TRP A 536 -29.62 3.65 -3.33
C TRP A 536 -28.98 2.27 -3.14
N LEU A 537 -29.61 1.20 -3.62
CA LEU A 537 -29.02 -0.16 -3.73
C LEU A 537 -30.02 -1.09 -4.44
N MET A 538 -30.34 -0.76 -5.68
CA MET A 538 -30.98 -1.65 -6.65
C MET A 538 -30.35 -1.33 -8.00
N PHE A 539 -29.29 -2.04 -8.36
CA PHE A 539 -28.64 -1.89 -9.66
C PHE A 539 -29.52 -2.51 -10.76
N LYS A 540 -29.74 -1.76 -11.84
CA LYS A 540 -30.33 -2.30 -13.07
C LYS A 540 -29.43 -3.42 -13.59
N GLY A 541 -29.88 -4.67 -13.50
CA GLY A 541 -29.24 -5.81 -14.18
C GLY A 541 -29.05 -7.06 -13.33
N GLN A 542 -28.96 -6.96 -12.00
CA GLN A 542 -28.81 -8.13 -11.14
C GLN A 542 -30.13 -8.87 -10.94
N LYS A 543 -30.14 -10.18 -11.23
CA LYS A 543 -31.27 -11.08 -10.99
C LYS A 543 -30.85 -12.23 -10.08
N ILE A 544 -31.60 -12.44 -9.00
CA ILE A 544 -31.54 -13.69 -8.23
C ILE A 544 -32.27 -14.76 -9.04
N ILE A 545 -31.52 -15.67 -9.66
CA ILE A 545 -32.09 -16.83 -10.37
C ILE A 545 -32.30 -17.94 -9.34
N ARG A 546 -33.54 -18.42 -9.20
CA ARG A 546 -33.80 -19.58 -8.34
C ARG A 546 -33.42 -20.85 -9.11
N PRO A 547 -32.99 -21.93 -8.43
CA PRO A 547 -32.76 -23.24 -9.06
C PRO A 547 -33.97 -23.84 -9.79
N GLN A 548 -35.15 -23.25 -9.64
CA GLN A 548 -36.41 -23.66 -10.27
C GLN A 548 -36.62 -23.00 -11.64
N ASP A 549 -35.80 -21.98 -11.93
CA ASP A 549 -35.84 -21.15 -13.12
C ASP A 549 -34.67 -21.48 -14.10
N LEU A 550 -33.97 -22.62 -13.88
CA LEU A 550 -32.95 -23.21 -14.76
C LEU A 550 -33.49 -24.43 -15.50
#